data_AF-A0A235F3X9-F1
#
_entry.id   AF-A0A235F3X9-F1
#
_cell.length_a   1.000
_cell.length_b   1.000
_cell.length_c   1.000
_cell.angle_alpha   90.00
_cell.angle_beta   90.00
_cell.angle_gamma   90.00
#
_symmetry.space_group_name_H-M   'P 1'
#
loop_
_entity.id
_entity.type
_entity.pdbx_description
1 polymer ?
#
loop_
_entity_poly.entity_id
_entity_poly.type
_entity_poly.pdbx_seq_one_letter_code
_entity_poly.pdbx_strand_id
1 'polypeptide(L)'
;PLDQEKYLVSMAKKVFLMTAGLAVQKFGPKLEQEQEVLANLADIISEVYAMESVVLRTEKAVNKSGLEKNSQKVLLTEVFCQEAFNRIEAHAKESIIAVEQGDMLRMMLSAMRKLTRHTPINVIKKKREIAAVLVEEERYIV
;
A
#
# COMPACT_ATOMS: atom_id res chain seq x y z
N PRO A 1 14.08 -8.48 -8.63
CA PRO A 1 13.28 -7.31 -9.03
C PRO A 1 12.03 -7.25 -8.14
N LEU A 2 11.51 -6.04 -7.85
CA LEU A 2 10.34 -5.80 -6.99
C LEU A 2 10.52 -6.13 -5.49
N ASP A 3 11.75 -6.22 -4.98
CA ASP A 3 11.98 -6.62 -3.58
C ASP A 3 11.40 -5.60 -2.59
N GLN A 4 11.50 -4.31 -2.91
CA GLN A 4 10.88 -3.24 -2.14
C GLN A 4 9.35 -3.34 -2.18
N GLU A 5 8.75 -3.54 -3.36
CA GLU A 5 7.30 -3.59 -3.52
C GLU A 5 6.70 -4.81 -2.79
N LYS A 6 7.38 -5.97 -2.85
CA LYS A 6 7.03 -7.16 -2.06
C LYS A 6 7.11 -6.90 -0.55
N TYR A 7 8.15 -6.20 -0.11
CA TYR A 7 8.28 -5.78 1.29
C TYR A 7 7.13 -4.85 1.71
N LEU A 8 6.80 -3.86 0.88
CA LEU A 8 5.68 -2.93 1.14
C LEU A 8 4.34 -3.67 1.23
N VAL A 9 4.06 -4.63 0.34
CA VAL A 9 2.86 -5.48 0.43
C VAL A 9 2.81 -6.25 1.76
N SER A 10 3.93 -6.84 2.18
CA SER A 10 4.01 -7.57 3.46
C SER A 10 3.74 -6.63 4.65
N MET A 11 4.31 -5.42 4.63
CA MET A 11 4.09 -4.45 5.70
C MET A 11 2.65 -3.90 5.68
N ALA A 12 2.07 -3.69 4.52
CA ALA A 12 0.69 -3.22 4.36
C ALA A 12 -0.31 -4.20 4.99
N LYS A 13 -0.11 -5.50 4.79
CA LYS A 13 -0.89 -6.55 5.47
C LYS A 13 -0.76 -6.48 7.00
N LYS A 14 0.44 -6.21 7.51
CA LYS A 14 0.66 -6.04 8.96
C LYS A 14 -0.01 -4.78 9.51
N VAL A 15 0.03 -3.68 8.75
CA VAL A 15 -0.67 -2.43 9.11
C VAL A 15 -2.18 -2.66 9.17
N PHE A 16 -2.76 -3.36 8.19
CA PHE A 16 -4.17 -3.75 8.22
C PHE A 16 -4.50 -4.58 9.46
N LEU A 17 -3.77 -5.68 9.70
CA LEU A 17 -4.03 -6.57 10.84
C LEU A 17 -3.91 -5.86 12.19
N MET A 18 -2.92 -4.99 12.35
CA MET A 18 -2.75 -4.18 13.55
C MET A 18 -3.94 -3.22 13.75
N THR A 19 -4.31 -2.49 12.70
CA THR A 19 -5.39 -1.47 12.78
C THR A 19 -6.75 -2.12 13.02
N ALA A 20 -7.08 -3.19 12.28
CA ALA A 20 -8.31 -3.94 12.46
C ALA A 20 -8.36 -4.64 13.82
N GLY A 21 -7.23 -5.20 14.27
CA GLY A 21 -7.12 -5.84 15.59
C GLY A 21 -7.41 -4.87 16.72
N LEU A 22 -6.86 -3.65 16.66
CA LEU A 22 -7.15 -2.59 17.65
C LEU A 22 -8.64 -2.20 17.63
N ALA A 23 -9.21 -1.99 16.45
CA ALA A 23 -10.62 -1.61 16.32
C ALA A 23 -11.57 -2.67 16.91
N VAL A 24 -11.32 -3.96 16.60
CA VAL A 24 -12.10 -5.08 17.16
C VAL A 24 -11.90 -5.20 18.66
N GLN A 25 -10.67 -5.05 19.18
CA GLN A 25 -10.41 -5.10 20.62
C GLN A 25 -11.11 -3.97 21.39
N LYS A 26 -11.20 -2.78 20.78
CA LYS A 26 -11.82 -1.61 21.40
C LYS A 26 -13.35 -1.65 21.39
N PHE A 27 -13.93 -1.90 20.21
CA PHE A 27 -15.36 -1.76 19.98
C PHE A 27 -16.12 -3.09 20.04
N GLY A 28 -15.42 -4.21 19.83
CA GLY A 28 -16.02 -5.54 19.83
C GLY A 28 -17.22 -5.64 18.88
N PRO A 29 -18.36 -6.18 19.34
CA PRO A 29 -19.58 -6.25 18.53
C PRO A 29 -20.10 -4.89 18.04
N LYS A 30 -19.76 -3.78 18.71
CA LYS A 30 -20.21 -2.43 18.32
C LYS A 30 -19.41 -1.83 17.18
N LEU A 31 -18.36 -2.50 16.70
CA LEU A 31 -17.53 -2.01 15.60
C LEU A 31 -18.37 -1.71 14.34
N GLU A 32 -19.48 -2.43 14.13
CA GLU A 32 -20.41 -2.17 13.02
C GLU A 32 -21.00 -0.75 13.03
N GLN A 33 -20.97 -0.05 14.16
CA GLN A 33 -21.47 1.32 14.28
C GLN A 33 -20.39 2.37 13.97
N GLU A 34 -19.11 1.98 13.98
CA GLU A 34 -17.96 2.85 13.71
C GLU A 34 -17.65 2.85 12.21
N GLN A 35 -18.59 3.39 11.41
CA GLN A 35 -18.59 3.31 9.95
C GLN A 35 -17.34 3.93 9.32
N GLU A 36 -16.81 5.01 9.88
CA GLU A 36 -15.61 5.70 9.41
C GLU A 36 -14.35 4.83 9.62
N VAL A 37 -14.27 4.14 10.75
CA VAL A 37 -13.18 3.18 11.01
C VAL A 37 -13.30 2.00 10.05
N LEU A 38 -14.51 1.49 9.83
CA LEU A 38 -14.75 0.41 8.86
C LEU A 38 -14.42 0.82 7.42
N ALA A 39 -14.76 2.04 7.02
CA ALA A 39 -14.41 2.58 5.70
C ALA A 39 -12.89 2.65 5.53
N ASN A 40 -12.15 3.16 6.51
CA ASN A 40 -10.70 3.18 6.48
C ASN A 40 -10.09 1.77 6.41
N LEU A 41 -10.64 0.80 7.15
CA LEU A 41 -10.19 -0.60 7.07
C LEU A 41 -10.46 -1.20 5.68
N ALA A 42 -11.61 -0.88 5.08
CA ALA A 42 -11.97 -1.30 3.73
C ALA A 42 -11.02 -0.68 2.67
N ASP A 43 -10.70 0.60 2.79
CA ASP A 43 -9.74 1.28 1.91
C ASP A 43 -8.34 0.67 2.04
N ILE A 44 -7.87 0.39 3.26
CA ILE A 44 -6.57 -0.27 3.48
C ILE A 44 -6.53 -1.65 2.80
N ILE A 45 -7.54 -2.50 3.00
CA ILE A 45 -7.51 -3.86 2.43
C ILE A 45 -7.68 -3.84 0.91
N SER A 46 -8.43 -2.86 0.38
CA SER A 46 -8.54 -2.61 -1.06
C SER A 46 -7.18 -2.28 -1.69
N GLU A 47 -6.42 -1.37 -1.07
CA GLU A 47 -5.07 -1.03 -1.50
C GLU A 47 -4.11 -2.23 -1.38
N VAL A 48 -4.17 -2.99 -0.28
CA VAL A 48 -3.37 -4.23 -0.11
C VAL A 48 -3.62 -5.21 -1.26
N TYR A 49 -4.89 -5.44 -1.60
CA TYR A 49 -5.28 -6.34 -2.68
C TYR A 49 -4.76 -5.86 -4.04
N ALA A 50 -4.93 -4.57 -4.34
CA ALA A 50 -4.45 -3.98 -5.58
C ALA A 50 -2.91 -4.06 -5.67
N MET A 51 -2.20 -3.72 -4.60
CA MET A 51 -0.74 -3.77 -4.54
C MET A 51 -0.22 -5.19 -4.78
N GLU A 52 -0.76 -6.19 -4.07
CA GLU A 52 -0.33 -7.57 -4.25
C GLU A 52 -0.61 -8.07 -5.66
N SER A 53 -1.78 -7.72 -6.22
CA SER A 53 -2.16 -8.10 -7.57
C SER A 53 -1.19 -7.57 -8.63
N VAL A 54 -0.80 -6.29 -8.55
CA VAL A 54 0.16 -5.71 -9.51
C VAL A 54 1.57 -6.27 -9.33
N VAL A 55 2.01 -6.51 -8.10
CA VAL A 55 3.33 -7.10 -7.81
C VAL A 55 3.42 -8.50 -8.38
N LEU A 56 2.44 -9.37 -8.09
CA LEU A 56 2.43 -10.74 -8.58
C LEU A 56 2.27 -10.82 -10.10
N ARG A 57 1.47 -9.93 -10.70
CA ARG A 57 1.33 -9.85 -12.16
C ARG A 57 2.66 -9.47 -12.82
N THR A 58 3.36 -8.48 -12.30
CA THR A 58 4.63 -8.02 -12.84
C THR A 58 5.72 -9.05 -12.64
N GLU A 59 5.80 -9.66 -11.45
CA GLU A 59 6.73 -10.76 -11.18
C GLU A 59 6.52 -11.93 -12.15
N LYS A 60 5.28 -12.37 -12.34
CA LYS A 60 4.96 -13.45 -13.27
C LYS A 60 5.37 -13.11 -14.71
N ALA A 61 5.17 -11.87 -15.14
CA ALA A 61 5.55 -11.42 -16.47
C ALA A 61 7.08 -11.38 -16.65
N VAL A 62 7.81 -10.83 -15.66
CA VAL A 62 9.28 -10.80 -15.65
C VAL A 62 9.87 -12.21 -15.66
N ASN A 63 9.32 -13.13 -14.87
CA ASN A 63 9.77 -14.53 -14.85
C ASN A 63 9.49 -15.26 -16.18
N LYS A 64 8.43 -14.85 -16.91
CA LYS A 64 8.05 -15.47 -18.19
C LYS A 64 8.86 -14.94 -19.39
N SER A 65 9.08 -13.63 -19.47
CA SER A 65 9.63 -12.99 -20.69
C SER A 65 10.80 -12.04 -20.44
N GLY A 66 11.34 -11.99 -19.22
CA GLY A 66 12.51 -11.19 -18.85
C GLY A 66 12.17 -9.78 -18.39
N LEU A 67 13.13 -9.13 -17.73
CA LEU A 67 12.96 -7.80 -17.15
C LEU A 67 12.81 -6.70 -18.22
N GLU A 68 13.65 -6.74 -19.26
CA GLU A 68 13.68 -5.71 -20.31
C GLU A 68 12.33 -5.55 -21.01
N LYS A 69 11.66 -6.68 -21.34
CA LYS A 69 10.34 -6.68 -21.99
C LYS A 69 9.19 -6.25 -21.07
N ASN A 70 9.45 -6.05 -19.79
CA ASN A 70 8.45 -5.72 -18.78
C ASN A 70 8.82 -4.49 -17.95
N SER A 71 9.75 -3.66 -18.45
CA SER A 71 10.18 -2.42 -17.78
C SER A 71 8.99 -1.49 -17.47
N GLN A 72 8.04 -1.35 -18.39
CA GLN A 72 6.82 -0.54 -18.20
C GLN A 72 5.97 -1.06 -17.02
N LYS A 73 5.77 -2.38 -16.90
CA LYS A 73 5.06 -2.99 -15.76
C LYS A 73 5.78 -2.73 -14.44
N VAL A 74 7.11 -2.81 -14.43
CA VAL A 74 7.91 -2.53 -13.24
C VAL A 74 7.72 -1.08 -12.80
N LEU A 75 7.86 -0.12 -13.72
CA LEU A 75 7.66 1.30 -13.40
C LEU A 75 6.25 1.58 -12.84
N LEU A 76 5.21 1.04 -13.49
CA LEU A 76 3.83 1.16 -13.02
C LEU A 76 3.64 0.57 -11.62
N THR A 77 4.25 -0.59 -11.35
CA THR A 77 4.17 -1.27 -10.06
C THR A 77 4.85 -0.47 -8.95
N GLU A 78 6.08 0.00 -9.19
CA GLU A 78 6.83 0.80 -8.23
C GLU A 78 6.08 2.09 -7.85
N VAL A 79 5.58 2.83 -8.84
CA VAL A 79 4.81 4.06 -8.61
C VAL A 79 3.51 3.77 -7.86
N PHE A 80 2.74 2.77 -8.32
CA PHE A 80 1.48 2.42 -7.68
C PHE A 80 1.67 1.98 -6.23
N CYS A 81 2.62 1.07 -5.96
CA CYS A 81 2.86 0.55 -4.63
C CYS A 81 3.27 1.65 -3.64
N GLN A 82 4.13 2.60 -4.04
CA GLN A 82 4.51 3.68 -3.13
C GLN A 82 3.32 4.59 -2.79
N GLU A 83 2.50 4.96 -3.77
CA GLU A 83 1.35 5.85 -3.53
C GLU A 83 0.23 5.15 -2.75
N ALA A 84 -0.03 3.88 -3.06
CA ALA A 84 -0.96 3.04 -2.30
C ALA A 84 -0.52 2.89 -0.84
N PHE A 85 0.77 2.62 -0.62
CA PHE A 85 1.30 2.47 0.73
C PHE A 85 1.20 3.75 1.57
N ASN A 86 1.37 4.91 0.94
CA ASN A 86 1.15 6.21 1.61
C ASN A 86 -0.33 6.41 2.00
N ARG A 87 -1.29 6.00 1.15
CA ARG A 87 -2.72 6.04 1.49
C ARG A 87 -3.03 5.10 2.65
N ILE A 88 -2.48 3.89 2.64
CA ILE A 88 -2.60 2.93 3.75
C ILE A 88 -2.11 3.54 5.07
N GLU A 89 -0.95 4.19 5.06
CA GLU A 89 -0.43 4.86 6.26
C GLU A 89 -1.38 5.96 6.77
N ALA A 90 -1.97 6.75 5.86
CA ALA A 90 -2.91 7.81 6.22
C ALA A 90 -4.19 7.24 6.87
N HIS A 91 -4.85 6.26 6.24
CA HIS A 91 -6.06 5.62 6.77
C HIS A 91 -5.78 4.92 8.11
N ALA A 92 -4.66 4.19 8.22
CA ALA A 92 -4.31 3.51 9.46
C ALA A 92 -4.07 4.51 10.59
N LYS A 93 -3.39 5.63 10.32
CA LYS A 93 -3.14 6.67 11.31
C LYS A 93 -4.44 7.28 11.82
N GLU A 94 -5.37 7.61 10.93
CA GLU A 94 -6.68 8.15 11.31
C GLU A 94 -7.47 7.17 12.17
N SER A 95 -7.55 5.90 11.76
CA SER A 95 -8.22 4.86 12.53
C SER A 95 -7.60 4.65 13.91
N ILE A 96 -6.27 4.61 14.02
CA ILE A 96 -5.59 4.44 15.33
C ILE A 96 -5.90 5.62 16.27
N ILE A 97 -5.98 6.84 15.74
CA ILE A 97 -6.33 8.04 16.53
C ILE A 97 -7.80 7.99 17.00
N ALA A 98 -8.70 7.43 16.19
CA ALA A 98 -10.10 7.25 16.60
C ALA A 98 -10.27 6.15 17.67
N VAL A 99 -9.46 5.09 17.60
CA VAL A 99 -9.58 3.90 18.47
C VAL A 99 -8.89 4.10 19.82
N GLU A 100 -7.70 4.71 19.85
CA GLU A 100 -6.84 4.81 21.03
C GLU A 100 -6.55 6.23 21.47
N GLN A 101 -6.23 6.40 22.75
CA GLN A 101 -5.90 7.69 23.36
C GLN A 101 -4.69 7.58 24.30
N GLY A 102 -4.16 8.73 24.73
CA GLY A 102 -3.09 8.78 25.74
C GLY A 102 -1.81 8.06 25.31
N ASP A 103 -1.22 7.30 26.24
CA ASP A 103 0.05 6.61 25.99
C ASP A 103 -0.08 5.42 25.03
N MET A 104 -1.23 4.74 25.04
CA MET A 104 -1.52 3.66 24.11
C MET A 104 -1.53 4.15 22.67
N LEU A 105 -2.16 5.31 22.41
CA LEU A 105 -2.12 5.95 21.10
C LEU A 105 -0.68 6.21 20.64
N ARG A 106 0.16 6.81 21.50
CA ARG A 106 1.57 7.10 21.17
C ARG A 106 2.35 5.83 20.85
N MET A 107 2.10 4.77 21.62
CA MET A 107 2.72 3.46 21.40
C MET A 107 2.31 2.86 20.06
N MET A 108 1.01 2.85 19.74
CA MET A 108 0.50 2.29 18.47
C MET A 108 0.98 3.08 17.25
N LEU A 109 1.00 4.42 17.33
CA LEU A 109 1.58 5.25 16.27
C LEU A 109 3.10 5.03 16.10
N SER A 110 3.81 4.66 17.16
CA SER A 110 5.23 4.27 17.08
C SER A 110 5.40 2.91 16.39
N ALA A 111 4.55 1.94 16.73
CA ALA A 111 4.53 0.62 16.09
C ALA A 111 4.21 0.73 14.59
N MET A 112 3.18 1.51 14.23
CA MET A 112 2.82 1.79 12.83
C MET A 112 4.00 2.39 12.05
N ARG A 113 4.69 3.39 12.61
CA ARG A 113 5.88 4.00 11.99
C ARG A 113 7.03 3.02 11.73
N LYS A 114 7.13 1.94 12.50
CA LYS A 114 8.12 0.88 12.22
C LYS A 114 7.70 0.02 11.04
N LEU A 115 6.40 -0.21 10.85
CA LEU A 115 5.86 -0.96 9.71
C LEU A 115 5.91 -0.13 8.42
N THR A 116 5.75 1.20 8.50
CA THR A 116 5.71 2.07 7.31
C THR A 116 7.09 2.59 6.87
N ARG A 117 8.14 2.35 7.64
CA ARG A 117 9.49 2.83 7.33
C ARG A 117 10.07 2.12 6.10
N HIS A 118 10.38 2.89 5.07
CA HIS A 118 11.10 2.44 3.87
C HIS A 118 11.87 3.62 3.24
N THR A 119 12.75 3.34 2.28
CA THR A 119 13.39 4.38 1.47
C THR A 119 12.48 4.71 0.28
N PRO A 120 11.90 5.92 0.22
CA PRO A 120 10.99 6.27 -0.87
C PRO A 120 11.74 6.45 -2.19
N ILE A 121 11.09 6.12 -3.29
CA ILE A 121 11.54 6.36 -4.66
C ILE A 121 11.07 7.73 -5.19
N ASN A 122 11.82 8.28 -6.14
CA ASN A 122 11.43 9.48 -6.87
C ASN A 122 10.37 9.15 -7.93
N VAL A 123 9.10 9.14 -7.53
CA VAL A 123 7.96 8.84 -8.42
C VAL A 123 7.79 9.86 -9.55
N ILE A 124 8.25 11.11 -9.39
CA ILE A 124 8.15 12.12 -10.47
C ILE A 124 8.99 11.71 -11.67
N LYS A 125 10.24 11.26 -11.42
CA LYS A 125 11.11 10.77 -12.49
C LYS A 125 10.50 9.56 -13.19
N LYS A 126 10.05 8.55 -12.42
CA LYS A 126 9.46 7.32 -12.96
C LYS A 126 8.15 7.58 -13.73
N LYS A 127 7.31 8.51 -13.26
CA LYS A 127 6.10 8.93 -14.00
C LYS A 127 6.42 9.55 -15.36
N ARG A 128 7.52 10.30 -15.50
CA ARG A 128 7.98 10.82 -16.80
C ARG A 128 8.44 9.70 -17.72
N GLU A 129 9.14 8.69 -17.20
CA GLU A 129 9.55 7.50 -17.97
C GLU A 129 8.33 6.71 -18.46
N ILE A 130 7.33 6.50 -17.61
CA ILE A 130 6.05 5.88 -17.98
C ILE A 130 5.36 6.70 -19.09
N ALA A 131 5.28 8.02 -18.91
CA ALA A 131 4.58 8.91 -19.83
C ALA A 131 5.22 8.95 -21.22
N ALA A 132 6.56 8.93 -21.31
CA ALA A 132 7.26 8.92 -22.60
C ALA A 132 6.81 7.74 -23.48
N VAL A 133 6.73 6.54 -22.90
CA VAL A 133 6.29 5.31 -23.56
C VAL A 133 4.81 5.38 -23.96
N LEU A 134 3.95 5.91 -23.09
CA LEU A 134 2.51 6.01 -23.38
C LEU A 134 2.20 7.06 -24.47
N VAL A 135 2.98 8.14 -24.53
CA VAL A 135 2.85 9.17 -25.57
C VAL A 135 3.31 8.64 -26.93
N GLU A 136 4.39 7.85 -26.96
CA GLU A 136 4.87 7.20 -28.19
C GLU A 136 3.84 6.21 -28.77
N GLU A 137 3.14 5.47 -27.89
CA GLU A 137 2.17 4.44 -28.29
C GLU A 137 0.72 4.96 -28.44
N GLU A 138 0.45 6.19 -27.98
CA GLU A 138 -0.89 6.83 -27.95
C GLU A 138 -2.01 5.99 -27.32
N ARG A 139 -1.66 5.01 -26.46
CA ARG A 139 -2.61 4.13 -25.79
C ARG A 139 -2.02 3.58 -24.50
N TYR A 140 -2.89 3.02 -23.66
CA TYR A 140 -2.44 2.26 -22.50
C TYR A 140 -1.73 0.97 -22.95
N ILE A 141 -0.48 0.81 -22.54
CA ILE A 141 0.31 -0.40 -22.77
C ILE A 141 0.88 -0.95 -21.46
N VAL A 142 1.15 -2.26 -21.45
CA VAL A 142 1.71 -3.01 -20.31
C VAL A 142 2.95 -3.78 -20.68
#